data_AF-A0A7S2I373-F1
#
_entry.id   AF-A0A7S2I373-F1
#
_cell.length_a   1.000
_cell.length_b   1.000
_cell.length_c   1.000
_cell.angle_alpha   90.00
_cell.angle_beta   90.00
_cell.angle_gamma   90.00
#
_symmetry.space_group_name_H-M   'P 1'
#
loop_
_entity.id
_entity.type
_entity.pdbx_description
1 polymer ?
#
loop_
_entity_poly.entity_id
_entity_poly.type
_entity_poly.pdbx_seq_one_letter_code
_entity_poly.pdbx_strand_id
1 'polypeptide(L)'
;YAQVNDGDLNNQVVDEMEWQRLMSYETIVMGGKTVTCPPLLTELEVKKLQDLPGTKFVPLITWATHVFRGALKATAGAEAPIQLMHLQTYLFELRGACATVVNTLNLPVPFAYFHLLLTLLYFTYTTLAMILVTQNSMWTPAVFFSMILVTSGVREVACAMVDPFGDDEIDLPVEKFVRDLRGFVSLYATMDTRPPKSPGGFLAPPVAMFPQPKVSANPTDNPIATNNSFDFLDVCLKQSNQKKQELI
;
A
#
# COMPACT_ATOMS: atom_id res chain seq x y z
N TYR A 1 26.38 4.39 5.95
CA TYR A 1 26.54 3.43 4.85
C TYR A 1 25.65 2.26 5.18
N ALA A 2 24.42 2.29 4.69
CA ALA A 2 23.49 1.19 4.83
C ALA A 2 24.18 -0.07 4.33
N GLN A 3 24.16 -1.14 5.12
CA GLN A 3 24.39 -2.46 4.57
C GLN A 3 23.27 -2.65 3.55
N VAL A 4 23.57 -2.40 2.27
CA VAL A 4 22.72 -2.87 1.19
C VAL A 4 22.74 -4.37 1.39
N ASN A 5 21.64 -4.87 1.93
CA ASN A 5 21.43 -6.29 2.06
C ASN A 5 21.34 -6.77 0.62
N ASP A 6 22.48 -7.19 0.03
CA ASP A 6 22.59 -7.82 -1.29
C ASP A 6 21.84 -9.17 -1.35
N GLY A 7 20.91 -9.38 -0.39
CA GLY A 7 20.02 -10.50 -0.29
C GLY A 7 19.24 -10.60 -1.58
N ASP A 8 19.62 -11.59 -2.36
CA ASP A 8 18.85 -12.18 -3.43
C ASP A 8 17.38 -12.24 -2.97
N LEU A 9 16.55 -11.27 -3.37
CA LEU A 9 15.14 -11.20 -2.98
C LEU A 9 14.38 -12.46 -3.43
N ASN A 10 14.95 -13.24 -4.35
CA ASN A 10 14.44 -14.55 -4.75
C ASN A 10 14.65 -15.63 -3.69
N ASN A 11 15.54 -15.39 -2.71
CA ASN A 11 15.90 -16.32 -1.65
C ASN A 11 15.85 -15.67 -0.26
N GLN A 12 14.96 -14.69 -0.07
CA GLN A 12 14.62 -14.21 1.27
C GLN A 12 14.05 -15.38 2.08
N VAL A 13 14.91 -15.90 2.96
CA VAL A 13 14.52 -16.80 4.03
C VAL A 13 13.56 -15.99 4.90
N VAL A 14 12.28 -16.35 4.83
CA VAL A 14 11.28 -15.77 5.71
C VAL A 14 11.54 -16.36 7.07
N ASP A 15 11.73 -15.51 8.06
CA ASP A 15 12.02 -15.94 9.43
C ASP A 15 10.93 -16.87 9.96
N GLU A 16 11.32 -17.84 10.77
CA GLU A 16 10.37 -18.80 11.36
C GLU A 16 9.26 -18.08 12.15
N MET A 17 9.59 -16.97 12.82
CA MET A 17 8.62 -16.14 13.51
C MET A 17 7.56 -15.55 12.59
N GLU A 18 7.93 -15.17 11.36
CA GLU A 18 6.99 -14.67 10.36
C GLU A 18 6.07 -15.77 9.84
N TRP A 19 6.59 -16.98 9.63
CA TRP A 19 5.74 -18.14 9.31
C TRP A 19 4.74 -18.44 10.42
N GLN A 20 5.18 -18.43 11.67
CA GLN A 20 4.31 -18.60 12.83
C GLN A 20 3.25 -17.49 12.90
N ARG A 21 3.61 -16.25 12.59
CA ARG A 21 2.67 -15.12 12.53
C ARG A 21 1.56 -15.37 11.51
N LEU A 22 1.89 -15.86 10.31
CA LEU A 22 0.91 -16.16 9.26
C LEU A 22 -0.05 -17.31 9.63
N MET A 23 0.41 -18.27 10.43
CA MET A 23 -0.40 -19.38 10.95
C MET A 23 -1.19 -19.01 12.22
N SER A 24 -0.90 -17.86 12.84
CA SER A 24 -1.55 -17.43 14.06
C SER A 24 -2.87 -16.69 13.78
N TYR A 25 -3.81 -16.84 14.70
CA TYR A 25 -5.01 -16.00 14.75
C TYR A 25 -4.61 -14.62 15.26
N GLU A 26 -5.14 -13.58 14.64
CA GLU A 26 -4.88 -12.21 15.05
C GLU A 26 -6.20 -11.51 15.35
N THR A 27 -6.24 -10.77 16.45
CA THR A 27 -7.41 -9.96 16.81
C THR A 27 -7.09 -8.50 16.53
N ILE A 28 -7.95 -7.87 15.74
CA ILE A 28 -7.73 -6.51 15.26
C ILE A 28 -8.93 -5.68 15.72
N VAL A 29 -8.65 -4.53 16.35
CA VAL A 29 -9.69 -3.60 16.79
C VAL A 29 -9.93 -2.59 15.68
N MET A 30 -11.07 -2.70 14.99
CA MET A 30 -11.50 -1.74 13.97
C MET A 30 -12.77 -1.03 14.40
N GLY A 31 -12.72 0.30 14.51
CA GLY A 31 -13.90 1.12 14.87
C GLY A 31 -14.54 0.73 16.21
N GLY A 32 -13.74 0.30 17.19
CA GLY A 32 -14.20 -0.15 18.50
C GLY A 32 -14.74 -1.59 18.55
N LYS A 33 -14.76 -2.32 17.41
CA LYS A 33 -15.12 -3.73 17.35
C LYS A 33 -13.88 -4.60 17.20
N THR A 34 -13.79 -5.65 18.01
CA THR A 34 -12.75 -6.69 17.90
C THR A 34 -13.14 -7.66 16.78
N VAL A 35 -12.35 -7.72 15.71
CA VAL A 35 -12.49 -8.68 14.62
C VAL A 35 -11.42 -9.74 14.78
N THR A 36 -11.83 -11.00 14.97
CA THR A 36 -10.92 -12.14 14.98
C THR A 36 -10.64 -12.55 13.54
N CYS A 37 -9.41 -12.38 13.10
CA CYS A 37 -8.96 -12.77 11.78
C CYS A 37 -8.47 -14.22 11.82
N PRO A 38 -8.96 -15.09 10.92
CA PRO A 38 -8.46 -16.45 10.81
C PRO A 38 -6.99 -16.46 10.36
N PRO A 39 -6.26 -17.57 10.59
CA PRO A 39 -4.91 -17.74 10.06
C PRO A 39 -4.91 -17.57 8.54
N LEU A 40 -3.87 -16.93 8.01
CA LEU A 40 -3.77 -16.64 6.58
C LEU A 40 -3.37 -17.89 5.79
N LEU A 41 -2.59 -18.78 6.40
CA LEU A 41 -2.09 -20.00 5.78
C LEU A 41 -2.22 -21.18 6.73
N THR A 42 -2.50 -22.34 6.17
CA THR A 42 -2.45 -23.63 6.88
C THR A 42 -1.02 -24.18 6.92
N GLU A 43 -0.72 -25.04 7.90
CA GLU A 43 0.61 -25.67 8.02
C GLU A 43 1.03 -26.42 6.74
N LEU A 44 0.06 -27.03 6.04
CA LEU A 44 0.31 -27.75 4.79
C LEU A 44 0.66 -26.81 3.64
N GLU A 45 0.02 -25.64 3.58
CA GLU A 45 0.32 -24.60 2.59
C GLU A 45 1.69 -23.97 2.85
N VAL A 46 2.02 -23.72 4.12
CA VAL A 46 3.35 -23.21 4.51
C VAL A 46 4.45 -24.18 4.07
N LYS A 47 4.32 -25.48 4.34
CA LYS A 47 5.28 -26.49 3.89
C LYS A 47 5.46 -26.48 2.37
N LYS A 48 4.35 -26.44 1.61
CA LYS A 48 4.39 -26.35 0.14
C LYS A 48 5.06 -25.07 -0.36
N LEU A 49 4.90 -23.94 0.33
CA LEU A 49 5.53 -22.68 -0.04
C LEU A 49 7.02 -22.65 0.32
N GLN A 50 7.43 -23.32 1.40
CA GLN A 50 8.83 -23.48 1.78
C GLN A 50 9.61 -24.33 0.75
N ASP A 51 8.96 -25.32 0.16
CA ASP A 51 9.57 -26.19 -0.87
C ASP A 51 9.76 -25.51 -2.24
N LEU A 52 9.07 -24.39 -2.49
CA LEU A 52 9.09 -23.71 -3.79
C LEU A 52 10.18 -22.62 -3.86
N PRO A 53 11.12 -22.69 -4.82
CA PRO A 53 12.11 -21.64 -5.00
C PRO A 53 11.48 -20.38 -5.64
N GLY A 54 11.96 -19.21 -5.23
CA GLY A 54 11.61 -17.92 -5.82
C GLY A 54 10.51 -17.15 -5.08
N THR A 55 9.77 -16.32 -5.83
CA THR A 55 8.82 -15.38 -5.26
C THR A 55 7.54 -16.06 -4.76
N LYS A 56 7.37 -16.08 -3.44
CA LYS A 56 6.29 -16.78 -2.74
C LYS A 56 4.88 -16.22 -3.01
N PHE A 57 4.76 -14.99 -3.51
CA PHE A 57 3.46 -14.38 -3.82
C PHE A 57 2.82 -14.91 -5.12
N VAL A 58 3.62 -15.39 -6.08
CA VAL A 58 3.12 -15.94 -7.34
C VAL A 58 2.27 -17.20 -7.15
N PRO A 59 2.71 -18.22 -6.38
CA PRO A 59 1.87 -19.39 -6.11
C PRO A 59 0.61 -19.02 -5.33
N LEU A 60 0.65 -18.05 -4.41
CA LEU A 60 -0.53 -17.58 -3.68
C LEU A 60 -1.62 -17.01 -4.60
N ILE A 61 -1.23 -16.12 -5.54
CA ILE A 61 -2.17 -15.55 -6.53
C ILE A 61 -2.74 -16.66 -7.43
N THR A 62 -1.90 -17.63 -7.78
CA THR A 62 -2.31 -18.79 -8.59
C THR A 62 -3.33 -19.65 -7.83
N TRP A 63 -3.11 -19.94 -6.56
CA TRP A 63 -4.04 -20.69 -5.70
C TRP A 63 -5.36 -19.94 -5.52
N ALA A 64 -5.33 -18.63 -5.27
CA ALA A 64 -6.52 -17.80 -5.20
C ALA A 64 -7.35 -17.87 -6.49
N THR A 65 -6.68 -17.82 -7.66
CA THR A 65 -7.32 -17.97 -8.97
C THR A 65 -7.98 -19.34 -9.14
N HIS A 66 -7.32 -20.41 -8.68
CA HIS A 66 -7.87 -21.77 -8.74
C HIS A 66 -9.10 -21.94 -7.87
N VAL A 67 -9.06 -21.43 -6.62
CA VAL A 67 -10.20 -21.48 -5.69
C VAL A 67 -11.39 -20.73 -6.28
N PHE A 68 -11.16 -19.52 -6.81
CA PHE A 68 -12.23 -18.73 -7.41
C PHE A 68 -12.82 -19.39 -8.66
N ARG A 69 -11.99 -19.95 -9.54
CA ARG A 69 -12.47 -20.70 -10.71
C ARG A 69 -13.28 -21.94 -10.31
N GLY A 70 -12.92 -22.59 -9.20
CA GLY A 70 -13.70 -23.68 -8.62
C GLY A 70 -15.06 -23.21 -8.10
N ALA A 71 -15.09 -22.10 -7.36
CA ALA A 71 -16.31 -21.50 -6.83
C ALA A 71 -17.27 -21.08 -7.95
N LEU A 72 -16.78 -20.42 -8.99
CA LEU A 72 -17.60 -20.01 -10.13
C LEU A 72 -18.21 -21.17 -10.91
N LYS A 73 -17.47 -22.28 -11.06
CA LYS A 73 -18.01 -23.51 -11.67
C LYS A 73 -19.15 -24.09 -10.86
N ALA A 74 -19.08 -24.02 -9.53
CA ALA A 74 -20.13 -24.50 -8.64
C ALA A 74 -21.38 -23.60 -8.66
N THR A 75 -21.23 -22.29 -8.91
CA THR A 75 -22.36 -21.33 -8.96
C THR A 75 -23.02 -21.22 -10.33
N ALA A 76 -22.53 -21.93 -11.36
CA ALA A 76 -23.19 -22.27 -12.64
C ALA A 76 -24.14 -21.22 -13.27
N GLY A 77 -23.81 -19.92 -13.20
CA GLY A 77 -24.56 -18.84 -13.82
C GLY A 77 -23.97 -18.41 -15.17
N ALA A 78 -24.81 -17.88 -16.06
CA ALA A 78 -24.39 -17.32 -17.36
C ALA A 78 -23.38 -16.16 -17.23
N GLU A 79 -23.34 -15.50 -16.06
CA GLU A 79 -22.45 -14.38 -15.73
C GLU A 79 -21.04 -14.80 -15.25
N ALA A 80 -20.81 -16.10 -15.05
CA ALA A 80 -19.53 -16.64 -14.59
C ALA A 80 -18.30 -16.21 -15.42
N PRO A 81 -18.33 -16.16 -16.78
CA PRO A 81 -17.16 -15.77 -17.55
C PRO A 81 -16.82 -14.27 -17.41
N ILE A 82 -17.84 -13.41 -17.28
CA ILE A 82 -17.65 -11.95 -17.14
C ILE A 82 -17.03 -11.64 -15.76
N GLN A 83 -17.55 -12.26 -14.70
CA GLN A 83 -16.99 -12.11 -13.35
C GLN A 83 -15.56 -12.63 -13.24
N LEU A 84 -15.23 -13.73 -13.93
CA LEU A 84 -13.88 -14.24 -14.00
C LEU A 84 -12.92 -13.27 -14.68
N MET A 85 -13.35 -12.62 -15.77
CA MET A 85 -12.53 -11.64 -16.47
C MET A 85 -12.20 -10.44 -15.56
N HIS A 86 -13.20 -9.89 -14.87
CA HIS A 86 -12.97 -8.77 -13.93
C HIS A 86 -12.00 -9.16 -12.80
N LEU A 87 -12.18 -10.33 -12.19
CA LEU A 87 -11.25 -10.78 -11.15
C LEU A 87 -9.83 -10.95 -11.70
N GLN A 88 -9.69 -11.56 -12.88
CA GLN A 88 -8.38 -11.74 -13.50
C GLN A 88 -7.66 -10.41 -13.71
N THR A 89 -8.38 -9.37 -14.15
CA THR A 89 -7.82 -8.01 -14.25
C THR A 89 -7.29 -7.53 -12.90
N TYR A 90 -8.08 -7.59 -11.82
CA TYR A 90 -7.64 -7.16 -10.49
C TYR A 90 -6.47 -7.99 -9.95
N LEU A 91 -6.43 -9.30 -10.22
CA LEU A 91 -5.31 -10.15 -9.81
C LEU A 91 -4.02 -9.82 -10.58
N PHE A 92 -4.13 -9.46 -11.86
CA PHE A 92 -2.97 -8.99 -12.64
C PHE A 92 -2.49 -7.62 -12.17
N GLU A 93 -3.40 -6.71 -11.81
CA GLU A 93 -3.05 -5.43 -11.20
C GLU A 93 -2.33 -5.63 -9.86
N LEU A 94 -2.85 -6.49 -8.99
CA LEU A 94 -2.21 -6.86 -7.72
C LEU A 94 -0.81 -7.44 -7.95
N ARG A 95 -0.70 -8.41 -8.88
CA ARG A 95 0.60 -8.99 -9.25
C ARG A 95 1.57 -7.92 -9.76
N GLY A 96 1.07 -7.01 -10.59
CA GLY A 96 1.84 -5.88 -11.12
C GLY A 96 2.38 -5.00 -10.01
N ALA A 97 1.53 -4.61 -9.05
CA ALA A 97 1.94 -3.82 -7.89
C ALA A 97 3.01 -4.53 -7.04
N CYS A 98 2.84 -5.81 -6.72
CA CYS A 98 3.86 -6.59 -6.00
C CYS A 98 5.19 -6.65 -6.76
N ALA A 99 5.13 -6.86 -8.08
CA ALA A 99 6.33 -6.88 -8.92
C ALA A 99 7.01 -5.51 -8.99
N THR A 100 6.25 -4.41 -9.04
CA THR A 100 6.79 -3.05 -8.98
C THR A 100 7.55 -2.83 -7.68
N VAL A 101 6.99 -3.21 -6.54
CA VAL A 101 7.68 -3.07 -5.23
C VAL A 101 9.00 -3.85 -5.23
N VAL A 102 8.97 -5.12 -5.62
CA VAL A 102 10.17 -5.97 -5.68
C VAL A 102 11.20 -5.41 -6.66
N ASN A 103 10.76 -4.90 -7.81
CA ASN A 103 11.66 -4.30 -8.79
C ASN A 103 12.27 -2.98 -8.29
N THR A 104 11.48 -2.13 -7.65
CA THR A 104 11.98 -0.88 -7.04
C THR A 104 13.03 -1.16 -5.97
N LEU A 105 12.82 -2.17 -5.13
CA LEU A 105 13.80 -2.61 -4.12
C LEU A 105 15.06 -3.23 -4.75
N ASN A 106 14.93 -3.95 -5.86
CA ASN A 106 16.04 -4.57 -6.58
C ASN A 106 16.86 -3.61 -7.46
N LEU A 107 16.39 -2.38 -7.70
CA LEU A 107 17.12 -1.36 -8.43
C LEU A 107 17.61 -0.26 -7.49
N PRO A 108 18.54 -0.55 -6.56
CA PRO A 108 19.14 0.50 -5.77
C PRO A 108 19.93 1.44 -6.68
N VAL A 109 20.06 2.70 -6.27
CA VAL A 109 20.91 3.68 -6.95
C VAL A 109 22.33 3.09 -7.04
N PRO A 110 22.95 3.01 -8.23
CA PRO A 110 24.23 2.33 -8.35
C PRO A 110 25.28 3.03 -7.48
N PHE A 111 26.04 2.23 -6.73
CA PHE A 111 26.99 2.68 -5.72
C PHE A 111 27.95 3.78 -6.19
N ALA A 112 28.38 3.72 -7.45
CA ALA A 112 29.26 4.72 -8.06
C ALA A 112 28.62 6.13 -8.11
N TYR A 113 27.31 6.23 -8.40
CA TYR A 113 26.61 7.52 -8.45
C TYR A 113 26.56 8.18 -7.07
N PHE A 114 26.32 7.39 -6.03
CA PHE A 114 26.32 7.89 -4.66
C PHE A 114 27.69 8.50 -4.28
N HIS A 115 28.79 7.79 -4.57
CA HIS A 115 30.14 8.27 -4.27
C HIS A 115 30.52 9.49 -5.10
N LEU A 116 30.12 9.52 -6.37
CA LEU A 116 30.37 10.67 -7.24
C LEU A 116 29.65 11.91 -6.72
N LEU A 117 28.37 11.80 -6.37
CA LEU A 117 27.60 12.92 -5.79
C LEU A 117 28.22 13.42 -4.49
N LEU A 118 28.68 12.51 -3.64
CA LEU A 118 29.31 12.88 -2.38
C LEU A 118 30.65 13.59 -2.58
N THR A 119 31.46 13.08 -3.52
CA THR A 119 32.75 13.69 -3.90
C THR A 119 32.53 15.08 -4.50
N LEU A 120 31.53 15.23 -5.37
CA LEU A 120 31.16 16.51 -5.97
C LEU A 120 30.70 17.51 -4.90
N LEU A 121 29.88 17.08 -3.95
CA LEU A 121 29.41 17.91 -2.84
C LEU A 121 30.57 18.44 -1.99
N TYR A 122 31.50 17.57 -1.59
CA TYR A 122 32.68 17.98 -0.83
C TYR A 122 33.63 18.88 -1.64
N PHE A 123 33.75 18.62 -2.93
CA PHE A 123 34.50 19.50 -3.83
C PHE A 123 33.86 20.89 -3.88
N THR A 124 32.54 20.99 -4.02
CA THR A 124 31.81 22.27 -3.96
C THR A 124 32.00 22.99 -2.63
N TYR A 125 31.96 22.29 -1.49
CA TYR A 125 32.25 22.92 -0.19
C TYR A 125 33.67 23.46 -0.11
N THR A 126 34.65 22.72 -0.64
CA THR A 126 36.06 23.13 -0.65
C THR A 126 36.25 24.37 -1.53
N THR A 127 35.67 24.38 -2.73
CA THR A 127 35.72 25.56 -3.62
C THR A 127 35.03 26.76 -3.00
N LEU A 128 33.86 26.57 -2.39
CA LEU A 128 33.12 27.64 -1.72
C LEU A 128 33.91 28.22 -0.55
N ALA A 129 34.57 27.38 0.26
CA ALA A 129 35.43 27.83 1.35
C ALA A 129 36.58 28.71 0.82
N MET A 130 37.26 28.29 -0.25
CA MET A 130 38.36 29.05 -0.85
C MET A 130 37.90 30.42 -1.35
N ILE A 131 36.72 30.49 -1.98
CA ILE A 131 36.15 31.77 -2.46
C ILE A 131 35.81 32.67 -1.28
N LEU A 132 35.12 32.13 -0.28
CA LEU A 132 34.65 32.87 0.88
C LEU A 132 35.80 33.41 1.74
N VAL A 133 36.91 32.69 1.87
CA VAL A 133 38.12 33.18 2.57
C VAL A 133 38.68 34.47 1.96
N THR A 134 38.50 34.70 0.65
CA THR A 134 38.93 35.96 0.02
C THR A 134 38.05 37.16 0.38
N GLN A 135 36.85 36.91 0.92
CA GLN A 135 35.93 37.95 1.33
C GLN A 135 36.26 38.40 2.76
N ASN A 136 36.74 39.63 2.91
CA ASN A 136 37.15 40.21 4.20
C ASN A 136 35.95 40.65 5.08
N SER A 137 34.96 39.76 5.25
CA SER A 137 33.75 39.99 6.03
C SER A 137 33.69 39.05 7.23
N MET A 138 33.29 39.57 8.40
CA MET A 138 33.10 38.78 9.62
C MET A 138 31.88 37.84 9.53
N TRP A 139 30.96 38.06 8.59
CA TRP A 139 29.76 37.25 8.39
C TRP A 139 30.01 35.99 7.53
N THR A 140 31.15 35.92 6.86
CA THR A 140 31.52 34.83 5.96
C THR A 140 31.37 33.43 6.58
N PRO A 141 31.84 33.15 7.81
CA PRO A 141 31.70 31.82 8.42
C PRO A 141 30.24 31.44 8.69
N ALA A 142 29.40 32.40 9.08
CA ALA A 142 27.99 32.16 9.35
C ALA A 142 27.23 31.77 8.07
N VAL A 143 27.50 32.46 6.96
CA VAL A 143 26.92 32.13 5.65
C VAL A 143 27.40 30.75 5.19
N PHE A 144 28.69 30.46 5.31
CA PHE A 144 29.25 29.15 4.94
C PHE A 144 28.62 28.00 5.75
N PHE A 145 28.51 28.18 7.06
CA PHE A 145 27.86 27.20 7.94
C PHE A 145 26.40 26.97 7.55
N SER A 146 25.64 28.04 7.27
CA SER A 146 24.24 27.92 6.85
C SER A 146 24.09 27.14 5.55
N MET A 147 24.98 27.35 4.57
CA MET A 147 24.98 26.61 3.31
C MET A 147 25.27 25.13 3.52
N ILE A 148 26.29 24.78 4.31
CA ILE A 148 26.60 23.38 4.65
C ILE A 148 25.41 22.72 5.37
N LEU A 149 24.81 23.41 6.33
CA LEU A 149 23.69 22.88 7.09
C LEU A 149 22.50 22.56 6.18
N VAL A 150 22.13 23.46 5.27
CA VAL A 150 21.02 23.24 4.33
C VAL A 150 21.34 22.11 3.37
N THR A 151 22.50 22.14 2.71
CA THR A 151 22.86 21.15 1.69
C THR A 151 23.13 19.76 2.28
N SER A 152 23.74 19.68 3.46
CA SER A 152 23.87 18.42 4.21
C SER A 152 22.51 17.91 4.71
N GLY A 153 21.62 18.81 5.14
CA GLY A 153 20.26 18.43 5.55
C GLY A 153 19.47 17.82 4.40
N VAL A 154 19.50 18.44 3.20
CA VAL A 154 18.87 17.89 1.99
C VAL A 154 19.47 16.52 1.63
N ARG A 155 20.79 16.35 1.78
CA ARG A 155 21.44 15.07 1.55
C ARG A 155 20.93 13.98 2.50
N GLU A 156 20.85 14.25 3.80
CA GLU A 156 20.37 13.26 4.77
C GLU A 156 18.91 12.88 4.52
N VAL A 157 18.05 13.87 4.18
CA VAL A 157 16.66 13.59 3.77
C VAL A 157 16.62 12.71 2.51
N ALA A 158 17.46 12.99 1.51
CA ALA A 158 17.53 12.16 0.31
C ALA A 158 18.00 10.74 0.62
N CYS A 159 18.96 10.57 1.54
CA CYS A 159 19.39 9.25 2.01
C CYS A 159 18.25 8.48 2.69
N ALA A 160 17.51 9.13 3.58
CA ALA A 160 16.40 8.51 4.29
C ALA A 160 15.22 8.16 3.34
N MET A 161 15.04 8.91 2.25
CA MET A 161 14.04 8.59 1.22
C MET A 161 14.44 7.46 0.25
N VAL A 162 15.69 6.99 0.27
CA VAL A 162 16.15 5.93 -0.66
C VAL A 162 15.56 4.58 -0.32
N ASP A 163 15.32 4.29 0.97
CA ASP A 163 14.74 3.02 1.43
C ASP A 163 13.46 3.25 2.24
N PRO A 164 12.31 3.51 1.59
CA PRO A 164 11.06 3.84 2.27
C PRO A 164 10.40 2.65 2.99
N PHE A 165 10.99 1.46 2.91
CA PHE A 165 10.48 0.21 3.50
C PHE A 165 11.42 -0.32 4.59
N GLY A 166 12.35 0.50 5.06
CA GLY A 166 13.23 0.17 6.17
C GLY A 166 12.53 0.24 7.54
N ASP A 167 13.36 0.36 8.57
CA ASP A 167 12.95 0.46 9.97
C ASP A 167 13.10 1.90 10.54
N ASP A 168 13.30 2.91 9.69
CA ASP A 168 13.47 4.29 10.13
C ASP A 168 12.13 4.91 10.58
N GLU A 169 12.20 5.92 11.45
CA GLU A 169 11.00 6.59 11.99
C GLU A 169 10.11 7.26 10.93
N ILE A 170 10.69 7.55 9.75
CA ILE A 170 10.01 8.20 8.64
C ILE A 170 9.55 7.22 7.55
N ASP A 171 9.78 5.92 7.74
CA ASP A 171 9.44 4.88 6.77
C ASP A 171 7.95 4.56 6.76
N LEU A 172 7.54 3.81 5.74
CA LEU A 172 6.16 3.39 5.58
C LEU A 172 5.83 2.32 6.64
N PRO A 173 4.74 2.47 7.42
CA PRO A 173 4.37 1.49 8.43
C PRO A 173 3.69 0.26 7.78
N VAL A 174 4.48 -0.60 7.12
CA VAL A 174 4.02 -1.75 6.32
C VAL A 174 3.25 -2.75 7.18
N GLU A 175 3.71 -3.04 8.39
CA GLU A 175 3.08 -4.00 9.32
C GLU A 175 1.68 -3.54 9.68
N LYS A 176 1.54 -2.24 9.97
CA LYS A 176 0.24 -1.65 10.30
C LYS A 176 -0.69 -1.73 9.09
N PHE A 177 -0.20 -1.40 7.90
CA PHE A 177 -0.97 -1.46 6.67
C PHE A 177 -1.46 -2.89 6.36
N VAL A 178 -0.57 -3.90 6.45
CA VAL A 178 -0.92 -5.31 6.22
C VAL A 178 -1.92 -5.81 7.25
N ARG A 179 -1.75 -5.45 8.53
CA ARG A 179 -2.69 -5.79 9.60
C ARG A 179 -4.07 -5.17 9.32
N ASP A 180 -4.13 -3.89 8.99
CA ASP A 180 -5.38 -3.22 8.66
C ASP A 180 -6.03 -3.87 7.42
N LEU A 181 -5.26 -4.18 6.37
CA LEU A 181 -5.77 -4.89 5.20
C LEU A 181 -6.36 -6.26 5.56
N ARG A 182 -5.67 -7.05 6.39
CA ARG A 182 -6.15 -8.35 6.88
C ARG A 182 -7.49 -8.22 7.59
N GLY A 183 -7.64 -7.20 8.44
CA GLY A 183 -8.90 -6.95 9.15
C GLY A 183 -10.05 -6.60 8.20
N PHE A 184 -9.80 -5.76 7.19
CA PHE A 184 -10.83 -5.43 6.20
C PHE A 184 -11.25 -6.66 5.39
N VAL A 185 -10.29 -7.44 4.90
CA VAL A 185 -10.59 -8.65 4.12
C VAL A 185 -11.34 -9.68 4.97
N SER A 186 -10.93 -9.89 6.22
CA SER A 186 -11.64 -10.80 7.14
C SER A 186 -13.07 -10.32 7.41
N LEU A 187 -13.28 -9.02 7.54
CA LEU A 187 -14.60 -8.45 7.70
C LEU A 187 -15.46 -8.70 6.45
N TYR A 188 -14.95 -8.40 5.26
CA TYR A 188 -15.67 -8.67 4.01
C TYR A 188 -15.97 -10.15 3.78
N ALA A 189 -15.06 -11.05 4.17
CA ALA A 189 -15.25 -12.49 4.06
C ALA A 189 -16.32 -13.04 5.03
N THR A 190 -16.49 -12.38 6.19
CA THR A 190 -17.46 -12.79 7.21
C THR A 190 -18.81 -12.08 7.11
N MET A 191 -18.90 -10.99 6.35
CA MET A 191 -20.16 -10.33 6.06
C MET A 191 -21.08 -11.23 5.23
N ASP A 192 -22.25 -11.58 5.77
CA ASP A 192 -23.29 -12.27 5.00
C ASP A 192 -23.89 -11.28 4.00
N THR A 193 -23.45 -11.38 2.73
CA THR A 193 -23.92 -10.55 1.62
C THR A 193 -25.23 -11.06 1.01
N ARG A 194 -25.83 -12.12 1.58
CA ARG A 194 -27.11 -12.63 1.10
C ARG A 194 -28.20 -11.59 1.37
N PRO A 195 -29.04 -11.25 0.37
CA PRO A 195 -30.18 -10.38 0.62
C PRO A 195 -31.07 -11.01 1.69
N PRO A 196 -31.57 -10.26 2.68
CA PRO A 196 -32.42 -10.80 3.72
C PRO A 196 -33.64 -11.44 3.06
N LYS A 197 -33.85 -12.74 3.30
CA LYS A 197 -35.08 -13.42 2.87
C LYS A 197 -36.24 -12.77 3.63
N SER A 198 -37.12 -12.08 2.89
CA SER A 198 -38.40 -11.62 3.44
C SER A 198 -39.17 -12.83 3.99
N PRO A 199 -39.85 -12.72 5.15
CA PRO A 199 -40.66 -13.80 5.71
C PRO A 199 -41.87 -14.23 4.85
N GLY A 200 -42.01 -13.72 3.62
CA GLY A 200 -43.07 -14.08 2.66
C GLY A 200 -42.61 -14.61 1.31
N GLY A 201 -41.34 -14.99 1.12
CA GLY A 201 -40.88 -15.63 -0.14
C GLY A 201 -40.70 -14.70 -1.35
N PHE A 202 -40.91 -13.40 -1.20
CA PHE A 202 -40.50 -12.40 -2.19
C PHE A 202 -39.12 -11.84 -1.84
N LEU A 203 -38.23 -11.75 -2.84
CA LEU A 203 -36.93 -11.08 -2.71
C LEU A 203 -37.18 -9.64 -2.23
N ALA A 204 -36.75 -9.32 -1.02
CA ALA A 204 -36.77 -7.94 -0.55
C ALA A 204 -35.86 -7.11 -1.49
N PRO A 205 -36.27 -5.90 -1.89
CA PRO A 205 -35.39 -5.02 -2.65
C PRO A 205 -34.10 -4.80 -1.86
N PRO A 206 -32.95 -4.64 -2.54
CA PRO A 206 -31.66 -4.46 -1.88
C PRO A 206 -31.78 -3.32 -0.88
N VAL A 207 -31.48 -3.60 0.39
CA VAL A 207 -31.43 -2.59 1.45
C VAL A 207 -30.38 -1.57 1.01
N ALA A 208 -30.83 -0.36 0.69
CA ALA A 208 -29.93 0.73 0.37
C ALA A 208 -29.04 0.98 1.58
N MET A 209 -27.76 0.61 1.48
CA MET A 209 -26.76 0.70 2.54
C MET A 209 -26.43 2.15 2.93
N PHE A 210 -26.95 3.13 2.18
CA PHE A 210 -26.80 4.54 2.45
C PHE A 210 -28.19 5.18 2.55
N PRO A 211 -28.42 6.07 3.53
CA PRO A 211 -29.62 6.90 3.53
C PRO A 211 -29.62 7.69 2.22
N GLN A 212 -30.56 7.34 1.33
CA GLN A 212 -30.78 8.10 0.11
C GLN A 212 -30.98 9.56 0.53
N PRO A 213 -30.21 10.52 -0.02
CA PRO A 213 -30.49 11.92 0.22
C PRO A 213 -31.95 12.16 -0.16
N LYS A 214 -32.72 12.78 0.74
CA LYS A 214 -34.11 13.15 0.46
C LYS A 214 -34.10 14.11 -0.73
N VAL A 215 -34.24 13.59 -1.94
CA VAL A 215 -34.47 14.39 -3.13
C VAL A 215 -35.86 14.97 -2.96
N SER A 216 -35.90 16.25 -2.57
CA SER A 216 -37.11 17.06 -2.57
C SER A 216 -37.71 17.01 -3.97
N ALA A 217 -38.88 16.39 -4.10
CA ALA A 217 -39.62 16.31 -5.34
C ALA A 217 -40.12 17.72 -5.73
N ASN A 218 -39.28 18.49 -6.42
CA ASN A 218 -39.71 19.68 -7.14
C ASN A 218 -39.51 19.41 -8.64
N PRO A 219 -40.57 19.24 -9.44
CA PRO A 219 -40.49 18.76 -10.81
C PRO A 219 -40.27 19.92 -11.79
N THR A 220 -39.19 20.68 -11.61
CA THR A 220 -38.69 21.64 -12.60
C THR A 220 -37.22 21.84 -12.29
N ASP A 221 -36.36 21.06 -12.95
CA ASP A 221 -35.00 21.42 -13.37
C ASP A 221 -34.24 20.13 -13.72
N ASN A 222 -34.49 19.63 -14.94
CA ASN A 222 -33.48 18.82 -15.62
C ASN A 222 -32.46 19.82 -16.20
N PRO A 223 -31.17 19.56 -15.98
CA PRO A 223 -30.37 19.26 -17.15
C PRO A 223 -29.50 18.02 -16.93
N ILE A 224 -29.65 17.08 -17.86
CA ILE A 224 -28.59 16.31 -18.51
C ILE A 224 -27.29 16.25 -17.69
N ALA A 225 -27.14 15.21 -16.85
CA ALA A 225 -25.87 14.86 -16.23
C ALA A 225 -25.39 13.51 -16.75
N THR A 226 -24.33 13.60 -17.55
CA THR A 226 -23.51 12.54 -18.09
C THR A 226 -22.93 11.64 -17.01
N ASN A 227 -22.92 10.33 -17.28
CA ASN A 227 -22.10 9.32 -16.62
C ASN A 227 -20.68 9.84 -16.33
N ASN A 228 -20.26 9.85 -15.06
CA ASN A 228 -18.84 9.78 -14.68
C ASN A 228 -18.69 9.16 -13.29
N SER A 229 -18.00 8.04 -13.23
CA SER A 229 -17.63 7.27 -12.02
C SER A 229 -16.55 7.95 -11.16
N PHE A 230 -16.34 9.26 -11.30
CA PHE A 230 -15.25 10.01 -10.66
C PHE A 230 -15.68 10.82 -9.43
N ASP A 231 -16.99 10.97 -9.17
CA ASP A 231 -17.48 11.80 -8.06
C ASP A 231 -17.20 11.22 -6.67
N PHE A 232 -16.97 9.91 -6.55
CA PHE A 232 -16.76 9.28 -5.24
C PHE A 232 -15.38 9.61 -4.62
N LEU A 233 -14.33 9.70 -5.44
CA LEU A 233 -13.00 10.09 -4.98
C LEU A 233 -12.94 11.57 -4.60
N ASP A 234 -13.69 12.42 -5.30
CA ASP A 234 -13.76 13.86 -5.03
C ASP A 234 -14.52 14.17 -3.72
N VAL A 235 -15.53 13.36 -3.38
CA VAL A 235 -16.23 13.44 -2.09
C VAL A 235 -15.31 12.99 -0.93
N CYS A 236 -14.55 11.91 -1.10
CA CYS A 236 -13.60 11.43 -0.08
C CYS A 236 -12.44 12.42 0.14
N LEU A 237 -11.91 13.04 -0.93
CA LEU A 237 -10.86 14.06 -0.82
C LEU A 237 -11.36 15.34 -0.13
N LYS A 238 -12.60 15.75 -0.38
CA LYS A 238 -13.20 16.90 0.32
C LYS A 238 -13.42 16.64 1.82
N GLN A 239 -13.85 15.43 2.20
CA GLN A 239 -14.02 15.08 3.61
C GLN A 239 -12.68 14.98 4.37
N SER A 240 -11.60 14.55 3.70
CA SER A 240 -10.26 14.52 4.30
C SER A 240 -9.71 15.92 4.58
N ASN A 241 -9.92 16.87 3.65
CA ASN A 241 -9.46 18.25 3.83
C ASN A 241 -10.26 19.02 4.89
N GLN A 242 -11.55 18.71 5.06
CA GLN A 242 -12.38 19.36 6.09
C GLN A 242 -11.94 18.97 7.50
N LYS A 243 -11.56 17.70 7.72
CA LYS A 243 -11.00 17.25 9.02
C LYS A 243 -9.63 17.85 9.34
N LYS A 244 -8.83 18.23 8.35
CA LYS A 244 -7.53 18.90 8.58
C LYS A 244 -7.68 20.37 8.99
N GLN A 245 -8.78 21.03 8.64
CA GLN A 245 -9.02 22.43 9.03
C GLN A 245 -9.61 22.58 10.44
N GLU A 246 -10.15 21.51 11.04
CA GLU A 246 -10.63 21.52 12.43
C GLU A 246 -9.54 21.19 13.46
N LEU A 247 -8.31 20.90 13.00
CA LEU A 247 -7.17 20.48 13.82
C LEU A 247 -6.01 21.50 13.82
N ILE A 248 -6.23 22.71 13.29
CA ILE A 248 -5.35 23.88 13.34
C ILE A 248 -6.14 25.02 13.99
#